data_AF-R5NL14-F1
#
_entry.id   AF-R5NL14-F1
#
_cell.length_a   1.000
_cell.length_b   1.000
_cell.length_c   1.000
_cell.angle_alpha   90.00
_cell.angle_beta   90.00
_cell.angle_gamma   90.00
#
_symmetry.space_group_name_H-M   'P 1'
#
loop_
_entity.id
_entity.type
_entity.pdbx_description
1 polymer ?
#
loop_
_entity_poly.entity_id
_entity_poly.type
_entity_poly.pdbx_seq_one_letter_code
_entity_poly.pdbx_strand_id
1 'polypeptide(L)'
;MIIDEEKEYCVMVYPDGDEDTDKDGYYDSYKVGVDDYMCTLVEDNIKYDLDEVIKKIGIKQFISGVYVRELTGYENAIGFSSDFYLNEENNTLVGLLKSNDVKISYNIEIPQCEFSTNLEDEITGELKKYISEDIIYVNIDSYDENTYSLRKKIYEEFGYDKLGVLVGIDNISFFIEEETNESK
;
A
#
# COMPACT_ATOMS: atom_id res chain seq x y z
N MET A 1 -23.10 16.68 11.90
CA MET A 1 -21.87 17.49 11.90
C MET A 1 -20.76 16.49 11.65
N ILE A 2 -20.37 16.32 10.40
CA ILE A 2 -19.24 15.45 10.05
C ILE A 2 -18.02 16.30 10.36
N ILE A 3 -17.25 15.88 11.35
CA ILE A 3 -15.93 16.45 11.60
C ILE A 3 -15.10 15.83 10.47
N ASP A 4 -14.80 16.64 9.46
CA ASP A 4 -13.75 16.31 8.50
C ASP A 4 -12.47 16.29 9.35
N GLU A 5 -12.06 15.10 9.81
CA GLU A 5 -10.75 14.93 10.42
C GLU A 5 -9.74 15.25 9.33
N GLU A 6 -9.08 16.41 9.45
CA GLU A 6 -7.97 16.76 8.58
C GLU A 6 -7.01 15.57 8.55
N LYS A 7 -6.69 15.06 7.35
CA LYS A 7 -5.68 14.00 7.22
C LYS A 7 -4.40 14.49 7.88
N GLU A 8 -4.02 13.86 8.99
CA GLU A 8 -2.77 14.16 9.67
C GLU A 8 -1.62 13.72 8.75
N TYR A 9 -0.80 14.69 8.35
CA TYR A 9 0.39 14.48 7.55
C TYR A 9 1.56 14.17 8.48
N CYS A 10 2.20 13.03 8.28
CA CYS A 10 3.34 12.59 9.09
C CYS A 10 4.66 12.91 8.38
N VAL A 11 5.56 13.56 9.12
CA VAL A 11 6.92 13.84 8.67
C VAL A 11 7.89 13.26 9.66
N MET A 12 8.83 12.45 9.19
CA MET A 12 9.98 12.03 9.99
C MET A 12 11.16 12.94 9.69
N VAL A 13 11.65 13.55 10.77
CA VAL A 13 12.83 14.42 10.75
C VAL A 13 13.98 13.74 11.48
N TYR A 14 15.19 14.01 11.01
CA TYR A 14 16.42 13.52 11.62
C TYR A 14 17.37 14.68 11.89
N PRO A 15 18.25 14.55 12.90
CA PRO A 15 19.29 15.54 13.13
C PRO A 15 20.07 15.86 11.85
N ASP A 16 20.24 17.14 11.59
CA ASP A 16 21.05 17.63 10.49
C ASP A 16 22.43 18.01 11.03
N GLY A 17 23.19 16.98 11.42
CA GLY A 17 24.48 17.10 12.10
C GLY A 17 24.39 16.78 13.60
N ASP A 18 25.52 16.92 14.29
CA ASP A 18 25.67 16.64 15.73
C ASP A 18 25.78 17.92 16.57
N GLU A 19 25.48 19.09 15.98
CA GLU A 19 25.60 20.37 16.66
C GLU A 19 24.45 20.56 17.67
N ASP A 20 24.81 20.92 18.90
CA ASP A 20 23.93 21.33 20.01
C ASP A 20 24.67 22.49 20.72
N THR A 21 24.55 23.68 20.14
CA THR A 21 25.37 24.85 20.50
C THR A 21 24.96 25.41 21.85
N ASP A 22 23.67 25.36 22.19
CA ASP A 22 23.15 25.88 23.46
C ASP A 22 23.14 24.82 24.60
N LYS A 23 23.45 23.55 24.27
CA LYS A 23 23.58 22.41 25.18
C LYS A 23 22.27 22.09 25.89
N ASP A 24 21.15 22.29 25.21
CA ASP A 24 19.82 21.98 25.73
C ASP A 24 19.45 20.49 25.57
N GLY A 25 20.30 19.71 24.89
CA GLY A 25 20.12 18.29 24.63
C GLY A 25 19.33 17.98 23.36
N TYR A 26 19.02 18.99 22.55
CA TYR A 26 18.46 18.85 21.20
C TYR A 26 19.49 19.29 20.16
N TYR A 27 19.37 18.74 18.95
CA TYR A 27 20.21 19.16 17.83
C TYR A 27 19.78 20.54 17.31
N ASP A 28 20.75 21.36 16.90
CA ASP A 28 20.55 22.73 16.40
C ASP A 28 19.71 22.76 15.11
N SER A 29 19.76 21.70 14.30
CA SER A 29 18.99 21.56 13.06
C SER A 29 18.51 20.14 12.82
N TYR A 30 17.40 20.04 12.09
CA TYR A 30 16.82 18.79 11.62
C TYR A 30 16.49 18.89 10.14
N LYS A 31 16.58 17.77 9.43
CA LYS A 31 16.16 17.62 8.03
C LYS A 31 15.03 16.63 7.91
N VAL A 32 14.15 16.83 6.92
CA VAL A 32 13.09 15.88 6.59
C VAL A 32 13.71 14.69 5.87
N GLY A 33 13.57 13.51 6.46
CA GLY A 33 14.01 12.26 5.84
C GLY A 33 12.91 11.64 4.99
N VAL A 34 11.69 11.55 5.54
CA VAL A 34 10.57 10.81 4.94
C VAL A 34 9.24 11.50 5.26
N ASP A 35 8.29 11.45 4.33
CA ASP A 35 6.91 11.90 4.53
C ASP A 35 5.84 11.01 3.88
N ASP A 36 4.62 11.05 4.40
CA ASP A 36 3.49 10.22 3.93
C ASP A 36 2.55 10.90 2.92
N TYR A 37 2.85 12.13 2.49
CA TYR A 37 2.02 12.84 1.50
C TYR A 37 2.14 12.17 0.14
N MET A 38 3.37 11.78 -0.23
CA MET A 38 3.61 11.05 -1.46
C MET A 38 2.93 9.68 -1.48
N CYS A 39 2.69 9.05 -0.32
CA CYS A 39 1.94 7.80 -0.24
C CYS A 39 0.55 7.94 -0.86
N THR A 40 -0.22 8.95 -0.43
CA THR A 40 -1.59 9.17 -0.94
C THR A 40 -1.60 9.36 -2.46
N LEU A 41 -0.65 10.13 -3.00
CA LEU A 41 -0.57 10.38 -4.44
C LEU A 41 -0.15 9.13 -5.23
N VAL A 42 0.77 8.34 -4.70
CA VAL A 42 1.22 7.10 -5.33
C VAL A 42 0.12 6.04 -5.28
N GLU A 43 -0.57 5.90 -4.15
CA GLU A 43 -1.69 4.97 -3.94
C GLU A 43 -2.76 5.15 -5.02
N ASP A 44 -3.21 6.39 -5.23
CA ASP A 44 -4.23 6.71 -6.24
C ASP A 44 -3.79 6.30 -7.66
N ASN A 45 -2.50 6.47 -7.98
CA ASN A 45 -1.96 6.13 -9.30
C ASN A 45 -1.86 4.61 -9.52
N ILE A 46 -1.32 3.87 -8.55
CA ILE A 46 -1.07 2.43 -8.74
C ILE A 46 -2.31 1.57 -8.49
N LYS A 47 -3.30 2.10 -7.76
CA LYS A 47 -4.54 1.38 -7.45
C LYS A 47 -5.28 0.94 -8.70
N TYR A 48 -5.32 1.79 -9.73
CA TYR A 48 -5.95 1.42 -11.00
C TYR A 48 -5.30 0.18 -11.63
N ASP A 49 -3.97 0.14 -11.68
CA ASP A 49 -3.22 -0.97 -12.27
C ASP A 49 -3.40 -2.28 -11.48
N LEU A 50 -3.40 -2.19 -10.15
CA LEU A 50 -3.68 -3.34 -9.27
C LEU A 50 -5.11 -3.86 -9.48
N ASP A 51 -6.09 -2.97 -9.56
CA ASP A 51 -7.49 -3.32 -9.78
C ASP A 51 -7.72 -3.96 -11.16
N GLU A 52 -6.95 -3.56 -12.19
CA GLU A 52 -6.98 -4.22 -13.51
C GLU A 52 -6.45 -5.65 -13.47
N VAL A 53 -5.49 -5.98 -12.59
CA VAL A 53 -5.05 -7.37 -12.37
C VAL A 53 -6.19 -8.22 -11.83
N ILE A 54 -6.95 -7.71 -10.87
CA ILE A 54 -8.09 -8.41 -10.26
C ILE A 54 -9.21 -8.65 -11.27
N LYS A 55 -9.50 -7.66 -12.12
CA LYS A 55 -10.47 -7.82 -13.22
C LYS A 55 -9.99 -8.85 -14.24
N LYS A 56 -8.69 -8.88 -14.53
CA LYS A 56 -8.10 -9.80 -15.53
C LYS A 56 -8.22 -11.27 -15.12
N ILE A 57 -8.09 -11.58 -13.84
CA ILE A 57 -8.28 -12.96 -13.32
C ILE A 57 -9.75 -13.35 -13.19
N GLY A 58 -10.68 -12.42 -13.45
CA GLY A 58 -12.10 -12.72 -13.62
C GLY A 58 -12.99 -12.40 -12.42
N ILE A 59 -12.45 -11.76 -11.37
CA ILE A 59 -13.24 -11.20 -10.27
C ILE A 59 -13.99 -9.97 -10.81
N LYS A 60 -15.31 -10.00 -10.69
CA LYS A 60 -16.22 -8.98 -11.22
C LYS A 60 -16.59 -7.96 -10.16
N GLN A 61 -16.62 -8.36 -8.90
CA GLN A 61 -17.01 -7.49 -7.81
C GLN A 61 -15.97 -7.54 -6.72
N PHE A 62 -15.33 -6.41 -6.48
CA PHE A 62 -14.42 -6.25 -5.37
C PHE A 62 -14.42 -4.81 -4.87
N ILE A 63 -14.01 -4.66 -3.63
CA ILE A 63 -13.57 -3.42 -3.00
C ILE A 63 -12.07 -3.57 -2.80
N SER A 64 -11.30 -2.49 -2.90
CA SER A 64 -9.87 -2.57 -2.62
C SER A 64 -9.29 -1.29 -2.03
N GLY A 65 -8.32 -1.48 -1.15
CA GLY A 65 -7.51 -0.45 -0.53
C GLY A 65 -6.03 -0.71 -0.81
N VAL A 66 -5.29 0.36 -1.10
CA VAL A 66 -3.85 0.31 -1.38
C VAL A 66 -3.15 1.20 -0.37
N TYR A 67 -2.08 0.70 0.22
CA TYR A 67 -1.16 1.49 1.01
C TYR A 67 0.25 1.26 0.49
N VAL A 68 1.03 2.32 0.29
CA VAL A 68 2.39 2.19 -0.24
C VAL A 68 3.38 3.01 0.56
N ARG A 69 4.60 2.50 0.70
CA ARG A 69 5.73 3.23 1.27
C ARG A 69 7.02 2.77 0.63
N GLU A 70 8.02 3.61 0.67
CA GLU A 70 9.38 3.26 0.25
C GLU A 70 10.05 2.35 1.30
N LEU A 71 10.80 1.36 0.83
CA LEU A 71 11.71 0.55 1.64
C LEU A 71 12.97 1.36 1.91
N THR A 72 12.85 2.39 2.73
CA THR A 72 14.03 3.18 3.12
C THR A 72 14.92 2.38 4.07
N GLY A 73 16.20 2.76 4.15
CA GLY A 73 17.12 2.24 5.16
C GLY A 73 16.81 2.68 6.60
N TYR A 74 15.73 3.45 6.83
CA TYR A 74 15.32 3.91 8.15
C TYR A 74 14.32 2.93 8.78
N GLU A 75 14.70 2.38 9.93
CA GLU A 75 13.82 1.52 10.72
C GLU A 75 12.54 2.27 11.11
N ASN A 76 11.37 1.68 10.82
CA ASN A 76 10.03 2.26 11.03
C ASN A 76 9.64 3.42 10.12
N ALA A 77 10.29 3.63 8.98
CA ALA A 77 9.83 4.62 8.01
C ALA A 77 8.38 4.32 7.52
N ILE A 78 7.58 5.38 7.54
CA ILE A 78 6.21 5.48 7.04
C ILE A 78 6.23 6.63 6.03
N GLY A 79 6.37 6.33 4.75
CA GLY A 79 6.42 7.36 3.72
C GLY A 79 7.37 7.07 2.56
N PHE A 80 7.61 8.10 1.76
CA PHE A 80 8.68 8.18 0.77
C PHE A 80 9.75 9.16 1.22
N SER A 81 10.98 8.97 0.75
CA SER A 81 12.09 9.89 0.93
C SER A 81 11.72 11.30 0.44
N SER A 82 12.26 12.32 1.11
CA SER A 82 11.94 13.73 0.81
C SER A 82 12.40 14.21 -0.57
N ASP A 83 13.25 13.44 -1.25
CA ASP A 83 13.67 13.67 -2.64
C ASP A 83 12.85 12.88 -3.68
N PHE A 84 11.92 12.02 -3.24
CA PHE A 84 11.01 11.33 -4.13
C PHE A 84 9.97 12.28 -4.72
N TYR A 85 9.69 12.13 -6.01
CA TYR A 85 8.60 12.81 -6.68
C TYR A 85 8.01 11.95 -7.80
N LEU A 86 6.70 12.08 -7.99
CA LEU A 86 6.01 11.47 -9.10
C LEU A 86 6.38 12.15 -10.42
N ASN A 87 6.65 11.35 -11.44
CA ASN A 87 6.96 11.76 -12.80
C ASN A 87 6.42 10.71 -13.80
N GLU A 88 6.65 10.93 -15.10
CA GLU A 88 6.13 10.05 -16.16
C GLU A 88 6.72 8.62 -16.13
N GLU A 89 7.85 8.41 -15.46
CA GLU A 89 8.53 7.11 -15.38
C GLU A 89 8.01 6.25 -14.22
N ASN A 90 7.56 6.86 -13.12
CA ASN A 90 7.17 6.17 -11.88
C ASN A 90 5.67 6.31 -11.51
N ASN A 91 4.85 6.95 -12.34
CA ASN A 91 3.41 7.16 -12.09
C ASN A 91 2.50 5.97 -12.45
N THR A 92 3.05 4.77 -12.67
CA THR A 92 2.31 3.51 -12.88
C THR A 92 2.84 2.46 -11.92
N LEU A 93 2.09 1.38 -11.66
CA LEU A 93 2.58 0.29 -10.80
C LEU A 93 3.91 -0.26 -11.32
N VAL A 94 3.98 -0.54 -12.63
CA VAL A 94 5.19 -1.10 -13.25
C VAL A 94 6.34 -0.10 -13.26
N GLY A 95 6.05 1.19 -13.43
CA GLY A 95 7.05 2.25 -13.35
C GLY A 95 7.64 2.37 -11.94
N LEU A 96 6.76 2.39 -10.93
CA LEU A 96 7.11 2.47 -9.52
C LEU A 96 8.03 1.31 -9.10
N LEU A 97 7.61 0.07 -9.35
CA LEU A 97 8.35 -1.17 -9.02
C LEU A 97 9.71 -1.29 -9.75
N LYS A 98 9.92 -0.53 -10.83
CA LYS A 98 11.21 -0.53 -11.55
C LYS A 98 12.18 0.53 -11.07
N SER A 99 11.68 1.55 -10.40
CA SER A 99 12.44 2.76 -10.11
C SER A 99 12.71 2.98 -8.64
N ASN A 100 12.00 2.29 -7.75
CA ASN A 100 12.10 2.47 -6.30
C ASN A 100 11.86 1.13 -5.63
N ASP A 101 12.49 0.92 -4.49
CA ASP A 101 12.21 -0.25 -3.65
C ASP A 101 11.01 0.10 -2.77
N VAL A 102 9.86 -0.52 -3.02
CA VAL A 102 8.62 -0.18 -2.31
C VAL A 102 8.00 -1.39 -1.62
N LYS A 103 7.26 -1.08 -0.55
CA LYS A 103 6.32 -2.01 0.07
C LYS A 103 4.90 -1.55 -0.17
N ILE A 104 4.13 -2.39 -0.84
CA ILE A 104 2.71 -2.16 -1.14
C ILE A 104 1.88 -3.14 -0.31
N SER A 105 0.86 -2.64 0.37
CA SER A 105 -0.21 -3.45 0.96
C SER A 105 -1.46 -3.30 0.10
N TYR A 106 -1.91 -4.37 -0.52
CA TYR A 106 -3.11 -4.41 -1.34
C TYR A 106 -4.17 -5.27 -0.66
N ASN A 107 -5.21 -4.62 -0.15
CA ASN A 107 -6.31 -5.27 0.53
C ASN A 107 -7.51 -5.35 -0.41
N ILE A 108 -8.13 -6.52 -0.49
CA ILE A 108 -9.22 -6.82 -1.40
C ILE A 108 -10.35 -7.44 -0.61
N GLU A 109 -11.57 -6.96 -0.82
CA GLU A 109 -12.77 -7.59 -0.29
C GLU A 109 -13.67 -8.04 -1.43
N ILE A 110 -14.13 -9.29 -1.38
CA ILE A 110 -14.95 -9.89 -2.42
C ILE A 110 -16.22 -10.55 -1.84
N PRO A 111 -17.29 -10.70 -2.62
CA PRO A 111 -18.39 -11.57 -2.22
C PRO A 111 -17.91 -13.02 -2.20
N GLN A 112 -18.40 -13.81 -1.24
CA GLN A 112 -17.99 -15.21 -1.05
C GLN A 112 -18.21 -16.07 -2.31
N CYS A 113 -19.19 -15.74 -3.14
CA CYS A 113 -19.43 -16.46 -4.39
C CYS A 113 -18.30 -16.30 -5.43
N GLU A 114 -17.44 -15.30 -5.30
CA GLU A 114 -16.27 -15.07 -6.16
C GLU A 114 -14.96 -15.58 -5.52
N PHE A 115 -14.99 -16.06 -4.28
CA PHE A 115 -13.81 -16.58 -3.61
C PHE A 115 -13.35 -17.92 -4.22
N SER A 116 -12.04 -18.07 -4.38
CA SER A 116 -11.39 -19.28 -4.89
C SER A 116 -10.08 -19.50 -4.15
N THR A 117 -9.71 -20.76 -3.92
CA THR A 117 -8.42 -21.12 -3.31
C THR A 117 -7.23 -20.87 -4.22
N ASN A 118 -7.46 -20.62 -5.52
CA ASN A 118 -6.39 -20.41 -6.50
C ASN A 118 -6.02 -18.92 -6.69
N LEU A 119 -6.69 -18.00 -5.99
CA LEU A 119 -6.50 -16.55 -6.17
C LEU A 119 -5.04 -16.12 -5.92
N GLU A 120 -4.37 -16.74 -4.95
CA GLU A 120 -2.95 -16.50 -4.68
C GLU A 120 -2.09 -16.78 -5.92
N ASP A 121 -2.22 -17.96 -6.52
CA ASP A 121 -1.47 -18.37 -7.70
C ASP A 121 -1.76 -17.46 -8.91
N GLU A 122 -3.04 -17.12 -9.12
CA GLU A 122 -3.49 -16.29 -10.24
C GLU A 122 -2.96 -14.85 -10.14
N ILE A 123 -3.06 -14.23 -8.96
CA ILE A 123 -2.56 -12.86 -8.71
C ILE A 123 -1.03 -12.86 -8.76
N THR A 124 -0.38 -13.84 -8.13
CA THR A 124 1.09 -13.99 -8.17
C THR A 124 1.58 -14.12 -9.60
N GLY A 125 0.94 -14.93 -10.43
CA GLY A 125 1.29 -15.09 -11.84
C GLY A 125 1.23 -13.79 -12.65
N GLU A 126 0.33 -12.87 -12.30
CA GLU A 126 0.20 -11.57 -12.96
C GLU A 126 1.13 -10.49 -12.41
N LEU A 127 1.49 -10.52 -11.13
CA LEU A 127 2.31 -9.46 -10.53
C LEU A 127 3.81 -9.80 -10.51
N LYS A 128 4.18 -11.08 -10.32
CA LYS A 128 5.57 -11.52 -10.14
C LYS A 128 6.50 -11.15 -11.30
N LYS A 129 5.96 -10.94 -12.51
CA LYS A 129 6.73 -10.50 -13.69
C LYS A 129 7.28 -9.06 -13.60
N TYR A 130 6.84 -8.28 -12.62
CA TYR A 130 7.24 -6.88 -12.45
C TYR A 130 8.03 -6.61 -11.17
N ILE A 131 8.04 -7.57 -10.24
CA ILE A 131 8.63 -7.41 -8.91
C ILE A 131 10.15 -7.50 -9.02
N SER A 132 10.81 -6.47 -8.48
CA SER A 132 12.24 -6.43 -8.18
C SER A 132 12.42 -6.60 -6.66
N GLU A 133 13.41 -5.98 -6.04
CA GLU A 133 13.64 -5.86 -4.58
C GLU A 133 12.41 -5.35 -3.76
N ASP A 134 11.28 -5.09 -4.42
CA ASP A 134 9.97 -4.74 -3.88
C ASP A 134 9.23 -5.88 -3.18
N ILE A 135 8.24 -5.48 -2.38
CA ILE A 135 7.32 -6.40 -1.71
C ILE A 135 5.88 -5.93 -1.92
N ILE A 136 5.05 -6.80 -2.49
CA ILE A 136 3.58 -6.62 -2.46
C ILE A 136 3.00 -7.62 -1.46
N TYR A 137 2.39 -7.11 -0.40
CA TYR A 137 1.55 -7.88 0.50
C TYR A 137 0.11 -7.80 0.02
N VAL A 138 -0.50 -8.95 -0.27
CA VAL A 138 -1.90 -9.04 -0.69
C VAL A 138 -2.72 -9.70 0.42
N ASN A 139 -3.82 -9.07 0.81
CA ASN A 139 -4.82 -9.64 1.71
C ASN A 139 -6.18 -9.67 1.01
N ILE A 140 -6.85 -10.82 1.05
CA ILE A 140 -8.17 -11.02 0.44
C ILE A 140 -9.13 -11.54 1.51
N ASP A 141 -10.20 -10.82 1.74
CA ASP A 141 -11.30 -11.22 2.62
C ASP A 141 -12.59 -11.45 1.82
N SER A 142 -13.25 -12.57 2.07
CA SER A 142 -14.57 -12.88 1.50
C SER A 142 -15.69 -12.57 2.50
N TYR A 143 -16.83 -12.11 2.02
CA TYR A 143 -18.02 -11.87 2.86
C TYR A 143 -19.27 -12.43 2.21
N ASP A 144 -20.28 -12.78 3.03
CA ASP A 144 -21.60 -13.10 2.48
C ASP A 144 -22.18 -11.90 1.72
N GLU A 145 -23.10 -12.16 0.78
CA GLU A 145 -23.64 -11.15 -0.13
C GLU A 145 -24.24 -9.92 0.57
N ASN A 146 -24.87 -10.10 1.74
CA ASN A 146 -25.47 -8.98 2.47
C ASN A 146 -24.39 -8.11 3.12
N THR A 147 -23.42 -8.74 3.78
CA THR A 147 -22.28 -8.06 4.39
C THR A 147 -21.45 -7.34 3.33
N TYR A 148 -21.10 -8.02 2.23
CA TYR A 148 -20.37 -7.41 1.11
C TYR A 148 -21.13 -6.22 0.52
N SER A 149 -22.44 -6.35 0.27
CA SER A 149 -23.26 -5.26 -0.26
C SER A 149 -23.32 -4.04 0.65
N LEU A 150 -23.32 -4.23 1.98
CA LEU A 150 -23.27 -3.13 2.94
C LEU A 150 -21.90 -2.44 2.91
N ARG A 151 -20.82 -3.23 2.93
CA ARG A 151 -19.44 -2.71 2.85
C ARG A 151 -19.22 -1.95 1.56
N LYS A 152 -19.68 -2.47 0.42
CA LYS A 152 -19.59 -1.79 -0.88
C LYS A 152 -20.26 -0.42 -0.88
N LYS A 153 -21.42 -0.26 -0.25
CA LYS A 153 -22.08 1.05 -0.12
C LYS A 153 -21.25 2.03 0.70
N ILE A 154 -20.67 1.57 1.82
CA ILE A 154 -19.79 2.41 2.65
C ILE A 154 -18.54 2.81 1.86
N TYR A 155 -17.93 1.87 1.14
CA TYR A 155 -16.78 2.14 0.29
C TYR A 155 -17.08 3.16 -0.82
N GLU A 156 -18.21 3.02 -1.52
CA GLU A 156 -18.62 3.93 -2.58
C GLU A 156 -18.94 5.35 -2.06
N GLU A 157 -19.43 5.47 -0.83
CA GLU A 157 -19.79 6.77 -0.22
C GLU A 157 -18.62 7.43 0.52
N PHE A 158 -17.73 6.65 1.15
CA PHE A 158 -16.75 7.15 2.12
C PHE A 158 -15.32 6.66 1.89
N GLY A 159 -15.08 5.78 0.93
CA GLY A 159 -13.76 5.20 0.66
C GLY A 159 -13.37 4.03 1.56
N TYR A 160 -12.22 3.43 1.28
CA TYR A 160 -11.75 2.20 1.93
C TYR A 160 -11.46 2.39 3.43
N ASP A 161 -10.83 3.51 3.80
CA ASP A 161 -10.41 3.78 5.19
C ASP A 161 -11.59 3.83 6.18
N LYS A 162 -12.81 4.07 5.69
CA LYS A 162 -14.03 4.15 6.52
C LYS A 162 -14.74 2.79 6.71
N LEU A 163 -14.26 1.73 6.08
CA LEU A 163 -14.84 0.39 6.23
C LEU A 163 -14.56 -0.24 7.60
N GLY A 164 -13.47 0.17 8.24
CA GLY A 164 -12.96 -0.44 9.47
C GLY A 164 -12.54 -1.91 9.28
N VAL A 165 -11.91 -2.46 10.31
CA VAL A 165 -11.47 -3.86 10.30
C VAL A 165 -12.65 -4.78 10.57
N LEU A 166 -12.86 -5.73 9.67
CA LEU A 166 -13.78 -6.85 9.83
C LEU A 166 -13.07 -8.11 9.34
N VAL A 167 -13.28 -9.23 10.02
CA VAL A 167 -12.69 -10.52 9.60
C VAL A 167 -13.62 -11.16 8.57
N GLY A 168 -13.09 -11.54 7.41
CA GLY A 168 -13.81 -12.27 6.36
C GLY A 168 -14.21 -13.69 6.77
N ILE A 169 -15.12 -14.29 5.99
CA ILE A 169 -15.51 -15.70 6.11
C ILE A 169 -14.35 -16.59 5.65
N ASP A 170 -13.80 -16.28 4.49
CA ASP A 170 -12.58 -16.88 3.95
C ASP A 170 -11.51 -15.78 3.83
N ASN A 171 -10.26 -16.11 4.16
CA ASN A 171 -9.14 -15.17 4.12
C ASN A 171 -7.92 -15.83 3.45
N ILE A 172 -7.24 -15.08 2.59
CA ILE A 172 -5.92 -15.44 2.04
C ILE A 172 -5.02 -14.22 2.20
N SER A 173 -3.81 -14.44 2.73
CA SER A 173 -2.77 -13.42 2.87
C SER A 173 -1.45 -13.98 2.38
N PHE A 174 -0.78 -13.27 1.48
CA PHE A 174 0.48 -13.73 0.88
C PHE A 174 1.37 -12.56 0.46
N PHE A 175 2.66 -12.85 0.29
CA PHE A 175 3.65 -11.91 -0.21
C PHE A 175 4.04 -12.27 -1.64
N ILE A 176 4.28 -11.23 -2.45
CA ILE A 176 4.88 -11.34 -3.77
C ILE A 176 6.19 -10.55 -3.68
N GLU A 177 7.30 -11.28 -3.73
CA GLU A 177 8.67 -10.79 -3.62
C GLU A 177 9.55 -11.55 -4.64
N GLU A 178 10.74 -11.01 -4.95
CA GLU A 178 11.71 -11.73 -5.78
C GLU A 178 12.14 -13.03 -5.09
N GLU A 179 12.20 -14.13 -5.85
CA GLU A 179 12.80 -15.37 -5.33
C GLU A 179 14.30 -15.14 -5.11
N THR A 180 14.68 -14.87 -3.87
CA THR A 180 16.09 -14.96 -3.49
C THR A 180 16.53 -16.41 -3.68
N ASN A 181 17.51 -16.63 -4.56
CA ASN A 181 18.18 -17.92 -4.71
C ASN A 181 19.04 -18.21 -3.46
N GLU A 182 18.47 -18.18 -2.26
CA GLU A 182 19.10 -18.67 -1.04
C GLU A 182 18.59 -20.08 -0.74
N SER A 183 18.90 -21.00 -1.65
CA SER A 183 18.97 -22.44 -1.38
C SER A 183 19.85 -23.11 -2.42
N LYS A 184 21.17 -23.06 -2.18
CA LYS A 184 22.14 -24.02 -2.71
C LYS A 184 22.95 -24.61 -1.56
#